data_AF-A0A1H4IQX1-F1
#
_entry.id   AF-A0A1H4IQX1-F1
#
_cell.length_a   1.000
_cell.length_b   1.000
_cell.length_c   1.000
_cell.angle_alpha   90.00
_cell.angle_beta   90.00
_cell.angle_gamma   90.00
#
_symmetry.space_group_name_H-M   'P 1'
#
loop_
_entity.id
_entity.type
_entity.pdbx_description
1 polymer ?
#
loop_
_entity_poly.entity_id
_entity_poly.type
_entity_poly.pdbx_seq_one_letter_code
_entity_poly.pdbx_strand_id
1 'polypeptide(L)' 'MKLETYYSMLIEMYLKKYAQIKLHIDASGKVAKTEKESDGVWLLDRNLKKILNNLPITFETYKNVIVTLKH' A
#
# COMPACT_ATOMS: atom_id res chain seq x y z
N MET A 1 -1.47 18.07 -3.37
CA MET A 1 -0.07 18.48 -3.10
C MET A 1 0.47 18.09 -1.72
N LYS A 2 0.12 18.71 -0.58
CA LYS A 2 0.75 18.33 0.73
C LYS A 2 0.48 16.88 1.19
N LEU A 3 -0.72 16.38 0.91
CA LEU A 3 -1.14 15.03 1.32
C LEU A 3 -0.40 13.94 0.52
N GLU A 4 -0.34 14.10 -0.81
CA GLU A 4 0.38 13.20 -1.70
C GLU A 4 1.86 13.10 -1.31
N THR A 5 2.52 14.23 -1.02
CA THR A 5 3.92 14.25 -0.57
C THR A 5 4.13 13.44 0.73
N TYR A 6 3.22 13.53 1.69
CA TYR A 6 3.31 12.77 2.94
C TYR A 6 3.21 11.26 2.71
N TYR A 7 2.26 10.82 1.88
CA TYR A 7 2.09 9.40 1.60
C TYR A 7 3.19 8.83 0.70
N SER A 8 3.69 9.59 -0.26
CA SER A 8 4.89 9.21 -1.01
C SER A 8 6.08 9.00 -0.08
N MET A 9 6.33 9.93 0.85
CA MET A 9 7.39 9.79 1.84
C MET A 9 7.20 8.55 2.73
N LEU A 10 5.97 8.24 3.14
CA LEU A 10 5.67 7.02 3.91
C LEU A 10 5.92 5.74 3.10
N ILE A 11 5.47 5.69 1.84
CA ILE A 11 5.73 4.55 0.93
C ILE A 11 7.24 4.35 0.78
N GLU A 12 8.00 5.42 0.55
CA GLU A 12 9.46 5.38 0.49
C GLU A 12 10.08 4.86 1.79
N MET A 13 9.59 5.30 2.96
CA MET A 13 10.06 4.80 4.25
C MET A 13 9.83 3.28 4.40
N TYR A 14 8.68 2.78 3.94
CA TYR A 14 8.42 1.34 3.93
C TYR A 14 9.34 0.60 2.96
N LEU A 15 9.55 1.13 1.76
CA LEU A 15 10.43 0.53 0.74
C LEU A 15 11.91 0.58 1.12
N LYS A 16 12.34 1.51 1.98
CA LYS A 16 13.68 1.49 2.59
C LYS A 16 13.86 0.38 3.62
N LYS A 17 12.77 -0.08 4.24
CA LYS A 17 12.78 -1.11 5.29
C LYS A 17 12.51 -2.51 4.74
N TYR A 18 11.72 -2.61 3.68
CA TYR A 18 11.28 -3.86 3.07
C TYR A 18 11.52 -3.78 1.56
N ALA A 19 12.06 -4.84 0.95
CA ALA A 19 12.43 -4.82 -0.47
C ALA A 19 11.22 -4.56 -1.39
N GLN A 20 10.04 -5.00 -0.96
CA GLN A 20 8.80 -4.79 -1.68
C GLN A 20 7.60 -4.77 -0.72
N ILE A 21 6.58 -4.02 -1.12
CA ILE A 21 5.27 -3.99 -0.48
C ILE A 21 4.18 -4.30 -1.49
N LYS A 22 3.08 -4.88 -1.01
CA LYS A 22 1.93 -5.26 -1.84
C LYS A 22 0.66 -4.65 -1.28
N LEU A 23 -0.09 -3.97 -2.13
CA LEU A 23 -1.37 -3.34 -1.83
C LEU A 23 -2.46 -4.13 -2.55
N HIS A 24 -3.42 -4.64 -1.79
CA HIS A 24 -4.61 -5.29 -2.32
C HIS A 24 -5.75 -4.28 -2.26
N ILE A 25 -6.19 -3.83 -3.42
CA ILE A 25 -7.24 -2.84 -3.60
C ILE A 25 -8.49 -3.59 -4.03
N ASP A 26 -9.59 -3.41 -3.31
CA ASP A 26 -10.86 -4.02 -3.66
C ASP A 26 -11.59 -3.25 -4.77
N ALA A 27 -12.69 -3.82 -5.27
CA ALA A 27 -13.47 -3.20 -6.34
C ALA A 27 -14.10 -1.84 -5.99
N SER A 28 -14.05 -1.41 -4.72
CA SER A 28 -14.49 -0.07 -4.28
C SER A 28 -13.35 0.95 -4.26
N GLY A 29 -12.13 0.55 -4.62
CA GLY A 29 -10.95 1.40 -4.56
C GLY A 29 -10.28 1.47 -3.19
N LYS A 30 -10.74 0.68 -2.21
CA LYS A 30 -10.20 0.68 -0.85
C LYS A 30 -9.07 -0.32 -0.70
N VAL A 31 -8.11 0.01 0.16
CA VAL A 31 -7.01 -0.91 0.49
C VAL A 31 -7.53 -1.96 1.48
N ALA A 32 -7.91 -3.12 0.93
CA ALA A 32 -8.43 -4.24 1.68
C ALA A 32 -7.36 -4.91 2.56
N LYS A 33 -6.13 -5.02 2.02
CA LYS A 33 -4.99 -5.69 2.68
C LYS A 33 -3.67 -5.09 2.18
N THR A 34 -2.68 -5.06 3.06
CA THR A 34 -1.30 -4.73 2.70
C THR A 34 -0.35 -5.78 3.24
N GLU A 35 0.68 -6.08 2.46
CA GLU A 35 1.74 -7.01 2.82
C GLU A 35 3.11 -6.36 2.59
N LYS A 36 4.08 -6.81 3.38
CA LYS A 36 5.49 -6.49 3.21
C LYS A 36 6.26 -7.78 3.03
N GLU A 37 7.30 -7.75 2.24
CA GLU A 37 8.18 -8.90 2.11
C GLU A 37 9.35 -8.79 3.10
N SER A 38 9.64 -9.90 3.76
CA SER A 38 10.80 -10.11 4.63
C SER A 38 11.31 -11.51 4.40
N ASP A 39 12.56 -11.65 4.00
CA ASP A 39 13.25 -12.94 3.83
C ASP A 39 12.49 -13.93 2.93
N GLY A 40 11.95 -13.44 1.80
CA GLY A 40 11.19 -14.22 0.83
C GLY A 40 9.72 -14.45 1.21
N VAL A 41 9.28 -14.00 2.38
CA VAL A 41 7.93 -14.26 2.91
C VAL A 41 7.09 -12.99 2.93
N TRP A 42 5.84 -13.10 2.49
CA TRP A 42 4.85 -12.02 2.59
C TRP A 42 4.17 -12.02 3.96
N LEU A 43 4.36 -10.93 4.69
CA LEU A 43 3.77 -10.72 6.01
C LEU A 43 2.70 -9.62 5.94
N LEU A 44 1.56 -9.86 6.60
CA LEU A 44 0.49 -8.88 6.73
C LEU A 44 0.99 -7.62 7.47
N ASP A 45 0.70 -6.44 6.93
CA ASP A 45 0.98 -5.18 7.60
C ASP A 45 -0.32 -4.41 7.87
N ARG A 46 -0.86 -4.50 9.08
CA ARG A 46 -2.11 -3.81 9.43
C ARG A 46 -1.95 -2.29 9.57
N ASN A 47 -0.74 -1.82 9.85
CA ASN A 47 -0.47 -0.40 10.05
C ASN A 47 -0.45 0.33 8.72
N LEU A 48 0.25 -0.24 7.71
CA LEU A 48 0.25 0.32 6.37
C LEU A 48 -1.16 0.39 5.78
N LYS A 49 -1.97 -0.66 5.96
CA LYS A 49 -3.40 -0.63 5.57
C LYS A 49 -4.15 0.54 6.20
N LYS A 50 -4.01 0.75 7.51
CA LYS A 50 -4.72 1.84 8.23
C LYS A 50 -4.29 3.20 7.70
N ILE A 51 -2.99 3.40 7.51
CA ILE A 51 -2.42 4.63 6.95
C ILE A 51 -2.99 4.88 5.55
N LEU A 52 -2.93 3.88 4.66
CA LEU A 52 -3.36 4.05 3.27
C LEU A 52 -4.87 4.17 3.12
N ASN A 53 -5.69 3.62 4.03
CA ASN A 53 -7.14 3.87 3.99
C ASN A 53 -7.54 5.28 4.44
N ASN A 54 -6.61 6.06 5.03
CA ASN A 54 -6.82 7.49 5.28
C ASN A 54 -6.51 8.35 4.06
N LEU A 55 -5.95 7.77 2.98
CA LEU A 55 -5.89 8.47 1.71
C LEU A 55 -7.32 8.56 1.16
N PRO A 56 -7.74 9.74 0.68
CA PRO A 56 -8.92 9.84 -0.16
C PRO A 56 -8.60 9.23 -1.53
N ILE A 57 -8.49 7.90 -1.59
CA ILE A 57 -8.26 7.17 -2.83
C ILE A 57 -9.60 7.15 -3.58
N THR A 58 -9.72 7.97 -4.61
CA THR A 58 -10.83 7.94 -5.59
C THR A 58 -10.47 7.04 -6.77
N PHE A 59 -9.92 5.86 -6.49
CA PHE A 59 -9.50 4.92 -7.52
C PHE A 59 -10.62 3.90 -7.74
N GLU A 60 -11.55 4.20 -8.66
CA GLU A 60 -12.56 3.22 -9.05
C GLU A 60 -11.93 2.12 -9.88
N THR A 61 -11.77 0.94 -9.28
CA THR A 61 -11.37 -0.25 -10.01
C THR A 61 -12.56 -1.19 -10.04
N TYR A 62 -13.22 -1.34 -11.18
CA TYR A 62 -14.31 -2.33 -11.36
C TYR A 62 -13.85 -3.80 -11.18
N LYS A 63 -12.63 -4.02 -10.68
CA LYS A 63 -11.97 -5.30 -10.39
C LYS A 63 -11.10 -5.14 -9.15
N ASN A 64 -10.83 -6.24 -8.46
CA ASN A 64 -9.80 -6.24 -7.42
C ASN A 64 -8.42 -6.11 -8.08
N VAL A 65 -7.57 -5.25 -7.53
CA VAL A 65 -6.23 -4.96 -8.07
C VAL A 65 -5.17 -5.26 -7.01
N ILE A 66 -4.07 -5.85 -7.45
CA ILE A 66 -2.88 -6.04 -6.62
C ILE A 66 -1.77 -5.19 -7.20
N VAL A 67 -1.31 -4.21 -6.43
CA VAL A 67 -0.15 -3.37 -6.77
C VAL A 67 1.04 -3.84 -5.95
N THR A 68 2.12 -4.23 -6.61
CA THR A 68 3.40 -4.50 -5.94
C THR A 68 4.36 -3.35 -6.23
N LEU A 69 4.84 -2.70 -5.17
CA LEU A 69 5.85 -1.66 -5.25
C LEU A 69 7.18 -2.27 -4.80
N LYS A 70 8.23 -2.01 -5.55
CA LYS A 70 9.60 -2.48 -5.29
C LYS A 70 10.56 -1.31 -5.37
N HIS A 71 11.66 -1.42 -4.65
CA HIS A 71 12.79 -0.50 -4.76
C HIS A 71 13.67 -0.85 -5.97
#